data_AF-A0A958HZP0-F1
#
_entry.id   AF-A0A958HZP0-F1
#
_cell.length_a   1.000
_cell.length_b   1.000
_cell.length_c   1.000
_cell.angle_alpha   90.00
_cell.angle_beta   90.00
_cell.angle_gamma   90.00
#
_symmetry.space_group_name_H-M   'P 1'
#
loop_
_entity.id
_entity.type
_entity.pdbx_description
1 polymer ?
#
loop_
_entity_poly.entity_id
_entity_poly.type
_entity_poly.pdbx_seq_one_letter_code
_entity_poly.pdbx_strand_id
1 'polypeptide(L)'
;MPKEKVKLYSKAVDILVSRWQTHKSGEDELNVSEDLKKFLIHDNVKLRQALERLAYESHRFEKDKRIADLKRSEAVDILDDPKYLKNLALAGEFLDYVDQRSGLLIGKGGNDHKPLSYGFPHRTFQEYLAGCYVVTHRNGVREVMRHAAEGDYWSLAIQLGFEELLYNRLNENALFTLAYSLCGNISSKSISEERQHLWSSNIARLLGVYKIKDDTIDPNGGTKYLDRLRHSLGQLLSGKLPFEERTEAGRNLAKLGNERELDALKINPVFSLRKAATELSDAQKKAMLRKFDFADTYDNKEGKGCVHVYHPEKDGKVVIDYATGLMWQQSGSPESGNYEKAQAYIKQLNANKFAGYNDWRLPTLEEAMSLMERERKNGNLYIDPVFDAKQNWIWTADRDSASGAWFVNFNGGYCYDRLVDVGSFYVRAVRS
;
A
#
# COMPACT_ATOMS: atom_id res chain seq x y z
N MET A 1 9.92 -6.23 8.82
CA MET A 1 10.49 -4.88 9.03
C MET A 1 10.06 -4.37 10.41
N PRO A 2 10.92 -3.65 11.15
CA PRO A 2 10.57 -3.16 12.48
C PRO A 2 9.35 -2.24 12.42
N LYS A 3 8.50 -2.29 13.46
CA LYS A 3 7.22 -1.57 13.53
C LYS A 3 7.35 -0.03 13.45
N GLU A 4 8.55 0.53 13.59
CA GLU A 4 8.79 1.97 13.75
C GLU A 4 10.06 2.42 12.99
N LYS A 5 10.15 2.13 11.68
CA LYS A 5 11.32 2.47 10.84
C LYS A 5 11.72 3.94 10.92
N VAL A 6 10.77 4.87 11.07
CA VAL A 6 11.04 6.31 11.20
C VAL A 6 11.80 6.68 12.47
N LYS A 7 11.66 5.92 13.57
CA LYS A 7 12.48 6.15 14.78
C LYS A 7 13.94 5.85 14.51
N LEU A 8 14.21 4.80 13.73
CA LEU A 8 15.57 4.45 13.32
C LEU A 8 16.14 5.52 12.37
N TYR A 9 15.37 5.98 11.39
CA TYR A 9 15.79 7.06 10.50
C TYR A 9 16.08 8.36 11.26
N SER A 10 15.18 8.79 12.16
CA SER A 10 15.43 9.98 12.98
C SER A 10 16.71 9.84 13.79
N LYS A 11 16.88 8.71 14.49
CA LYS A 11 18.07 8.46 15.31
C LYS A 11 19.36 8.43 14.48
N ALA A 12 19.30 7.83 13.30
CA ALA A 12 20.44 7.81 12.38
C ALA A 12 20.78 9.23 11.89
N VAL A 13 19.76 10.03 11.56
CA VAL A 13 19.94 11.45 11.20
C VAL A 13 20.59 12.22 12.36
N ASP A 14 20.08 12.07 13.58
CA ASP A 14 20.62 12.75 14.76
C ASP A 14 22.08 12.36 15.05
N ILE A 15 22.44 11.08 14.88
CA ILE A 15 23.83 10.61 15.01
C ILE A 15 24.73 11.19 13.91
N LEU A 16 24.24 11.28 12.67
CA LEU A 16 25.03 11.80 11.56
C LEU A 16 25.22 13.33 11.68
N VAL A 17 24.20 14.05 12.15
CA VAL A 17 24.28 15.48 12.44
C VAL A 17 25.21 15.74 13.63
N SER A 18 25.16 14.93 14.69
CA SER A 18 26.06 15.13 15.84
C SER A 18 27.53 14.91 15.48
N ARG A 19 27.84 14.07 14.48
CA ARG A 19 29.20 13.95 13.93
C ARG A 19 29.70 15.22 13.26
N TRP A 20 28.81 16.07 12.74
CA TRP A 20 29.17 17.40 12.26
C TRP A 20 29.39 18.41 13.39
N GLN A 21 29.15 18.03 14.64
CA GLN A 21 29.33 18.89 15.82
C GLN A 21 30.52 18.45 16.66
N THR A 22 30.84 17.17 16.65
CA THR A 22 31.99 16.63 17.37
C THR A 22 33.29 16.84 16.59
N HIS A 23 34.31 17.38 17.26
CA HIS A 23 35.69 17.22 16.80
C HIS A 23 36.06 15.75 16.85
N LYS A 24 36.62 15.19 15.77
CA LYS A 24 37.39 13.95 15.91
C LYS A 24 38.66 14.29 16.67
N SER A 25 38.97 13.49 17.69
CA SER A 25 40.27 13.54 18.35
C SER A 25 41.39 13.35 17.31
N GLY A 26 42.20 14.38 17.09
CA GLY A 26 43.33 14.39 16.16
C GLY A 26 43.12 15.13 14.82
N GLU A 27 41.97 15.75 14.57
CA GLU A 27 41.78 16.73 13.48
C GLU A 27 41.99 18.15 14.02
N ASP A 28 42.64 19.03 13.25
CA ASP A 28 42.87 20.45 13.61
C ASP A 28 41.55 21.14 14.01
N GLU A 29 41.65 22.19 14.85
CA GLU A 29 40.52 23.05 15.20
C GLU A 29 39.70 23.40 13.96
N LEU A 30 38.36 23.38 14.08
CA LEU A 30 37.43 23.75 13.02
C LEU A 30 37.85 25.10 12.43
N ASN A 31 38.51 25.09 11.27
CA ASN A 31 38.92 26.30 10.55
C ASN A 31 37.72 26.86 9.79
N VAL A 32 36.64 27.11 10.54
CA VAL A 32 35.39 27.70 10.09
C VAL A 32 35.09 28.92 10.95
N SER A 33 34.28 29.82 10.42
CA SER A 33 33.86 31.05 11.07
C SER A 33 33.16 30.76 12.40
N GLU A 34 33.29 31.71 13.35
CA GLU A 34 32.57 31.63 14.63
C GLU A 34 31.05 31.60 14.44
N ASP A 35 30.53 32.18 13.36
CA ASP A 35 29.11 32.13 13.03
C ASP A 35 28.69 30.71 12.61
N LEU A 36 29.53 30.00 11.83
CA LEU A 36 29.24 28.61 11.47
C LEU A 36 29.34 27.67 12.67
N LYS A 37 30.34 27.85 13.54
CA LYS A 37 30.43 27.09 14.81
C LYS A 37 29.18 27.29 15.66
N LYS A 38 28.73 28.55 15.83
CA LYS A 38 27.51 28.86 16.58
C LYS A 38 26.30 28.16 15.98
N PHE A 39 26.13 28.22 14.66
CA PHE A 39 25.03 27.56 13.97
C PHE A 39 25.04 26.04 14.17
N LEU A 40 26.18 25.39 13.94
CA LEU A 40 26.31 23.94 14.07
C LEU A 40 26.03 23.43 15.49
N ILE A 41 26.44 24.18 16.51
CA ILE A 41 26.32 23.77 17.92
C ILE A 41 24.95 24.15 18.53
N HIS A 42 24.45 25.35 18.23
CA HIS A 42 23.30 25.93 18.95
C HIS A 42 21.99 25.89 18.16
N ASP A 43 22.03 25.71 16.83
CA ASP A 43 20.86 25.78 15.95
C ASP A 43 20.46 24.41 15.35
N ASN A 44 20.51 23.34 16.15
CA ASN A 44 20.17 21.97 15.70
C ASN A 44 18.82 21.86 14.98
N VAL A 45 17.83 22.62 15.45
CA VAL A 45 16.50 22.66 14.83
C VAL A 45 16.57 23.23 13.42
N LYS A 46 17.27 24.36 13.22
CA LYS A 46 17.43 24.97 11.89
C LYS A 46 18.29 24.11 10.98
N LEU A 47 19.34 23.49 11.51
CA LEU A 47 20.18 22.56 10.76
C LEU A 47 19.36 21.37 10.24
N ARG A 48 18.53 20.76 11.11
CA ARG A 48 17.64 19.68 10.68
C ARG A 48 16.61 20.16 9.65
N GLN A 49 15.99 21.32 9.86
CA GLN A 49 15.05 21.89 8.90
C GLN A 49 15.70 22.24 7.54
N ALA A 50 16.97 22.65 7.54
CA ALA A 50 17.74 22.89 6.33
C ALA A 50 18.00 21.58 5.57
N LEU A 51 18.37 20.51 6.27
CA LEU A 51 18.54 19.18 5.65
C LEU A 51 17.24 18.62 5.10
N GLU A 52 16.13 18.76 5.83
CA GLU A 52 14.78 18.39 5.37
C GLU A 52 14.42 19.14 4.07
N ARG A 53 14.73 20.44 3.99
CA ARG A 53 14.52 21.25 2.79
C ARG A 53 15.40 20.81 1.61
N LEU A 54 16.71 20.62 1.84
CA LEU A 54 17.63 20.17 0.80
C LEU A 54 17.24 18.79 0.26
N ALA A 55 16.81 17.88 1.13
CA ALA A 55 16.32 16.55 0.74
C ALA A 55 15.07 16.63 -0.13
N TYR A 56 14.10 17.46 0.27
CA TYR A 56 12.89 17.71 -0.50
C TYR A 56 13.19 18.25 -1.91
N GLU A 57 14.06 19.27 -2.00
CA GLU A 57 14.42 19.87 -3.30
C GLU A 57 15.20 18.89 -4.17
N SER A 58 16.13 18.11 -3.59
CA SER A 58 16.85 17.04 -4.30
C SER A 58 15.87 16.00 -4.84
N HIS A 59 14.90 15.56 -4.03
CA HIS A 59 13.90 14.58 -4.44
C HIS A 59 12.96 15.13 -5.53
N ARG A 60 12.58 16.41 -5.46
CA ARG A 60 11.78 17.06 -6.51
C ARG A 60 12.57 17.18 -7.82
N PHE A 61 13.81 17.66 -7.77
CA PHE A 61 14.63 17.86 -8.98
C PHE A 61 15.03 16.56 -9.65
N GLU A 62 15.25 15.48 -8.91
CA GLU A 62 15.51 14.17 -9.51
C GLU A 62 14.35 13.72 -10.39
N LYS A 63 13.12 14.08 -10.01
CA LYS A 63 11.97 13.80 -10.85
C LYS A 63 11.96 14.63 -12.13
N ASP A 64 12.16 15.93 -12.00
CA ASP A 64 12.02 16.89 -13.11
C ASP A 64 13.19 16.81 -14.10
N LYS A 65 14.42 16.64 -13.58
CA LYS A 65 15.68 16.73 -14.33
C LYS A 65 16.39 15.39 -14.48
N ARG A 66 15.94 14.32 -13.80
CA ARG A 66 16.65 13.03 -13.70
C ARG A 66 18.07 13.16 -13.11
N ILE A 67 18.28 14.17 -12.27
CA ILE A 67 19.54 14.40 -11.56
C ILE A 67 19.24 14.25 -10.06
N ALA A 68 19.80 13.22 -9.44
CA ALA A 68 19.63 12.96 -8.00
C ALA A 68 20.31 14.01 -7.10
N ASP A 69 21.34 14.67 -7.64
CA ASP A 69 22.18 15.60 -6.92
C ASP A 69 21.73 17.06 -7.12
N LEU A 70 21.70 17.81 -6.03
CA LEU A 70 21.36 19.23 -5.99
C LEU A 70 22.58 20.06 -6.40
N LYS A 71 22.44 21.00 -7.34
CA LYS A 71 23.57 21.86 -7.72
C LYS A 71 23.98 22.72 -6.52
N ARG A 72 25.28 23.00 -6.40
CA ARG A 72 25.80 23.87 -5.34
C ARG A 72 25.10 25.23 -5.29
N SER A 73 24.88 25.85 -6.45
CA SER A 73 24.17 27.15 -6.51
C SER A 73 22.75 27.05 -5.94
N GLU A 74 22.00 26.00 -6.30
CA GLU A 74 20.65 25.75 -5.80
C GLU A 74 20.67 25.48 -4.28
N ALA A 75 21.66 24.74 -3.79
CA ALA A 75 21.84 24.49 -2.36
C ALA A 75 22.15 25.76 -1.57
N VAL A 76 23.04 26.62 -2.09
CA VAL A 76 23.35 27.93 -1.48
C VAL A 76 22.09 28.81 -1.42
N ASP A 77 21.36 28.93 -2.53
CA ASP A 77 20.13 29.73 -2.61
C ASP A 77 19.07 29.25 -1.60
N ILE A 78 18.95 27.94 -1.41
CA ILE A 78 18.04 27.36 -0.41
C ILE A 78 18.47 27.74 1.01
N LEU A 79 19.76 27.62 1.30
CA LEU A 79 20.33 27.83 2.64
C LEU A 79 20.39 29.31 3.05
N ASP A 80 20.39 30.23 2.09
CA ASP A 80 20.30 31.68 2.31
C ASP A 80 18.94 32.15 2.81
N ASP A 81 17.90 31.30 2.80
CA ASP A 81 16.60 31.66 3.37
C ASP A 81 16.74 32.04 4.86
N PRO A 82 16.08 33.12 5.33
CA PRO A 82 16.10 33.54 6.74
C PRO A 82 15.71 32.47 7.77
N LYS A 83 15.02 31.41 7.35
CA LYS A 83 14.68 30.26 8.18
C LYS A 83 15.88 29.37 8.51
N TYR A 84 16.95 29.45 7.73
CA TYR A 84 18.14 28.60 7.86
C TYR A 84 19.37 29.43 8.27
N LEU A 85 20.30 29.71 7.33
CA LEU A 85 21.55 30.41 7.62
C LEU A 85 21.47 31.92 7.38
N LYS A 86 20.53 32.41 6.55
CA LYS A 86 20.31 33.84 6.27
C LYS A 86 21.57 34.59 5.80
N ASN A 87 22.51 33.89 5.17
CA ASN A 87 23.76 34.47 4.71
C ASN A 87 24.40 33.57 3.65
N LEU A 88 24.49 34.05 2.41
CA LEU A 88 25.14 33.38 1.28
C LEU A 88 26.57 32.90 1.58
N ALA A 89 27.36 33.71 2.28
CA ALA A 89 28.74 33.34 2.62
C ALA A 89 28.75 32.18 3.63
N LEU A 90 27.88 32.23 4.63
CA LEU A 90 27.74 31.19 5.64
C LEU A 90 27.17 29.89 5.04
N ALA A 91 26.25 30.00 4.09
CA ALA A 91 25.71 28.86 3.34
C ALA A 91 26.80 28.18 2.49
N GLY A 92 27.62 28.95 1.79
CA GLY A 92 28.77 28.43 1.05
C GLY A 92 29.79 27.75 1.96
N GLU A 93 30.11 28.38 3.09
CA GLU A 93 31.02 27.82 4.09
C GLU A 93 30.48 26.52 4.71
N PHE A 94 29.19 26.46 5.04
CA PHE A 94 28.53 25.25 5.51
C PHE A 94 28.66 24.11 4.50
N LEU A 95 28.48 24.39 3.21
CA LEU A 95 28.60 23.40 2.15
C LEU A 95 30.04 22.91 1.94
N ASP A 96 31.04 23.79 2.12
CA ASP A 96 32.47 23.42 2.09
C ASP A 96 32.84 22.58 3.32
N TYR A 97 32.21 22.87 4.46
CA TYR A 97 32.42 22.16 5.72
C TYR A 97 31.85 20.74 5.70
N VAL A 98 30.61 20.56 5.25
CA VAL A 98 29.97 19.22 5.24
C VAL A 98 30.57 18.28 4.21
N ASP A 99 31.16 18.80 3.14
CA ASP A 99 31.88 18.01 2.13
C ASP A 99 33.08 17.25 2.73
N GLN A 100 33.75 17.85 3.72
CA GLN A 100 34.92 17.28 4.38
C GLN A 100 34.57 16.20 5.40
N ARG A 101 33.29 15.93 5.64
CA ARG A 101 32.83 15.06 6.72
C ARG A 101 31.89 13.97 6.23
N SER A 102 32.04 12.77 6.79
CA SER A 102 31.04 11.72 6.58
C SER A 102 29.72 12.14 7.23
N GLY A 103 28.64 12.14 6.44
CA GLY A 103 27.36 12.65 6.91
C GLY A 103 26.21 12.48 5.92
N LEU A 104 25.16 13.28 6.12
CA LEU A 104 23.91 13.21 5.35
C LEU A 104 23.97 13.94 4.01
N LEU A 105 25.00 14.74 3.76
CA LEU A 105 25.19 15.49 2.53
C LEU A 105 26.60 15.23 2.00
N ILE A 106 26.69 14.76 0.76
CA ILE A 106 27.94 14.32 0.13
C ILE A 106 28.17 15.16 -1.13
N GLY A 107 29.30 15.86 -1.20
CA GLY A 107 29.70 16.59 -2.39
C GLY A 107 30.15 15.66 -3.52
N LYS A 108 29.87 16.07 -4.76
CA LYS A 108 30.25 15.34 -5.98
C LYS A 108 30.74 16.28 -7.07
N GLY A 109 31.89 15.90 -7.67
CA GLY A 109 32.57 16.64 -8.74
C GLY A 109 33.08 18.01 -8.28
N GLY A 110 33.84 18.70 -9.13
CA GLY A 110 34.40 20.02 -8.79
C GLY A 110 35.84 19.96 -8.28
N ASN A 111 36.26 21.03 -7.61
CA ASN A 111 37.60 21.14 -7.01
C ASN A 111 37.55 20.70 -5.55
N ASP A 112 38.71 20.34 -4.99
CA ASP A 112 38.85 20.05 -3.56
C ASP A 112 38.19 21.16 -2.72
N HIS A 113 37.30 20.74 -1.81
CA HIS A 113 36.53 21.61 -0.91
C HIS A 113 35.49 22.53 -1.58
N LYS A 114 35.22 22.39 -2.89
CA LYS A 114 34.13 23.11 -3.58
C LYS A 114 33.38 22.21 -4.58
N PRO A 115 32.53 21.30 -4.08
CA PRO A 115 31.73 20.43 -4.92
C PRO A 115 30.83 21.16 -5.91
N LEU A 116 30.60 20.56 -7.09
CA LEU A 116 29.62 21.09 -8.06
C LEU A 116 28.18 20.78 -7.67
N SER A 117 27.97 19.67 -6.97
CA SER A 117 26.66 19.19 -6.56
C SER A 117 26.73 18.43 -5.24
N TYR A 118 25.58 18.27 -4.60
CA TYR A 118 25.42 17.58 -3.32
C TYR A 118 24.31 16.53 -3.42
N GLY A 119 24.56 15.34 -2.87
CA GLY A 119 23.59 14.26 -2.79
C GLY A 119 23.48 13.69 -1.38
N PHE A 120 22.48 12.84 -1.17
CA PHE A 120 22.30 12.10 0.07
C PHE A 120 22.98 10.72 -0.02
N PRO A 121 23.50 10.17 1.10
CA PRO A 121 24.21 8.88 1.09
C PRO A 121 23.36 7.71 0.60
N HIS A 122 22.04 7.78 0.81
CA HIS A 122 21.11 6.78 0.32
C HIS A 122 19.74 7.40 0.05
N ARG A 123 19.05 6.87 -0.95
CA ARG A 123 17.73 7.34 -1.40
C ARG A 123 16.70 7.42 -0.27
N THR A 124 16.70 6.44 0.62
CA THR A 124 15.72 6.41 1.72
C THR A 124 15.95 7.48 2.78
N PHE A 125 17.18 7.96 2.99
CA PHE A 125 17.43 9.13 3.86
C PHE A 125 16.89 10.40 3.22
N GLN A 126 17.07 10.55 1.91
CA GLN A 126 16.50 11.66 1.14
C GLN A 126 14.97 11.64 1.21
N GLU A 127 14.33 10.49 1.00
CA GLU A 127 12.87 10.35 1.07
C GLU A 127 12.32 10.58 2.48
N TYR A 128 13.00 10.08 3.51
CA TYR A 128 12.62 10.34 4.90
C TYR A 128 12.63 11.83 5.22
N LEU A 129 13.75 12.52 4.93
CA LEU A 129 13.90 13.95 5.19
C LEU A 129 12.97 14.80 4.33
N ALA A 130 12.75 14.42 3.06
CA ALA A 130 11.77 15.05 2.19
C ALA A 130 10.35 14.89 2.73
N GLY A 131 10.01 13.70 3.25
CA GLY A 131 8.75 13.41 3.92
C GLY A 131 8.53 14.33 5.12
N CYS A 132 9.51 14.40 6.02
CA CYS A 132 9.51 15.30 7.18
C CYS A 132 9.25 16.76 6.78
N TYR A 133 9.91 17.23 5.72
CA TYR A 133 9.69 18.57 5.18
C TYR A 133 8.24 18.78 4.74
N VAL A 134 7.70 17.88 3.91
CA VAL A 134 6.35 18.01 3.34
C VAL A 134 5.30 18.10 4.45
N VAL A 135 5.32 17.18 5.42
CA VAL A 135 4.26 17.11 6.44
C VAL A 135 4.32 18.23 7.47
N THR A 136 5.46 18.92 7.58
CA THR A 136 5.63 20.02 8.55
C THR A 136 5.71 21.39 7.90
N HIS A 137 5.59 21.42 6.57
CA HIS A 137 5.45 22.64 5.83
C HIS A 137 4.14 23.36 6.19
N ARG A 138 4.14 24.70 6.15
CA ARG A 138 2.93 25.51 6.43
C ARG A 138 1.73 25.10 5.56
N ASN A 139 2.01 24.67 4.33
CA ASN A 139 1.02 24.19 3.36
C ASN A 139 1.07 22.67 3.19
N GLY A 140 1.47 21.91 4.22
CA GLY A 140 1.76 20.48 4.11
C GLY A 140 0.62 19.66 3.49
N VAL A 141 -0.63 19.94 3.87
CA VAL A 141 -1.82 19.31 3.24
C VAL A 141 -1.84 19.50 1.73
N ARG A 142 -1.60 20.73 1.26
CA ARG A 142 -1.60 21.06 -0.17
C ARG A 142 -0.43 20.41 -0.92
N GLU A 143 0.74 20.33 -0.30
CA GLU A 143 1.90 19.65 -0.89
C GLU A 143 1.66 18.14 -1.00
N VAL A 144 1.09 17.50 0.02
CA VAL A 144 0.68 16.09 -0.05
C VAL A 144 -0.33 15.88 -1.18
N MET A 145 -1.37 16.71 -1.27
CA MET A 145 -2.36 16.63 -2.36
C MET A 145 -1.73 16.78 -3.75
N ARG A 146 -0.77 17.71 -3.90
CA ARG A 146 -0.05 17.94 -5.15
C ARG A 146 0.76 16.71 -5.55
N HIS A 147 1.45 16.09 -4.60
CA HIS A 147 2.26 14.89 -4.83
C HIS A 147 1.43 13.62 -5.07
N ALA A 148 0.14 13.61 -4.76
CA ALA A 148 -0.72 12.50 -5.15
C ALA A 148 -0.92 12.41 -6.67
N ALA A 149 -0.76 13.51 -7.41
CA ALA A 149 -0.82 13.52 -8.88
C ALA A 149 0.45 12.93 -9.54
N GLU A 150 1.44 12.61 -8.73
CA GLU A 150 2.80 12.36 -9.17
C GLU A 150 3.19 10.87 -9.21
N GLY A 151 2.19 9.98 -9.10
CA GLY A 151 2.37 8.53 -9.13
C GLY A 151 2.85 7.97 -7.79
N ASP A 152 3.63 6.89 -7.86
CA ASP A 152 4.26 6.21 -6.73
C ASP A 152 5.54 6.88 -6.23
N TYR A 153 6.12 7.80 -7.03
CA TYR A 153 7.40 8.45 -6.76
C TYR A 153 7.51 9.06 -5.36
N TRP A 154 6.45 9.73 -4.88
CA TRP A 154 6.43 10.34 -3.54
C TRP A 154 5.84 9.44 -2.45
N SER A 155 5.30 8.27 -2.79
CA SER A 155 4.53 7.44 -1.85
C SER A 155 5.32 7.08 -0.60
N LEU A 156 6.60 6.71 -0.74
CA LEU A 156 7.44 6.38 0.41
C LEU A 156 7.76 7.61 1.28
N ALA A 157 8.14 8.74 0.66
CA ALA A 157 8.43 9.98 1.39
C ALA A 157 7.20 10.46 2.18
N ILE A 158 6.02 10.46 1.57
CA ILE A 158 4.77 10.85 2.22
C ILE A 158 4.41 9.89 3.36
N GLN A 159 4.52 8.57 3.14
CA GLN A 159 4.27 7.58 4.19
C GLN A 159 5.21 7.76 5.39
N LEU A 160 6.51 7.98 5.14
CA LEU A 160 7.49 8.26 6.17
C LEU A 160 7.19 9.57 6.91
N GLY A 161 6.70 10.59 6.22
CA GLY A 161 6.23 11.82 6.84
C GLY A 161 5.04 11.61 7.79
N PHE A 162 4.06 10.78 7.41
CA PHE A 162 2.94 10.46 8.31
C PHE A 162 3.39 9.69 9.55
N GLU A 163 4.26 8.70 9.37
CA GLU A 163 4.86 7.96 10.47
C GLU A 163 5.71 8.87 11.39
N GLU A 164 6.44 9.82 10.82
CA GLU A 164 7.22 10.84 11.55
C GLU A 164 6.33 11.68 12.48
N LEU A 165 5.18 12.16 11.96
CA LEU A 165 4.22 12.91 12.76
C LEU A 165 3.72 12.09 13.95
N LEU A 166 3.44 10.80 13.75
CA LEU A 166 2.93 9.93 14.80
C LEU A 166 4.01 9.59 15.83
N TYR A 167 5.14 9.06 15.40
CA TYR A 167 6.08 8.36 16.28
C TYR A 167 7.18 9.23 16.86
N ASN A 168 7.61 10.27 16.14
CA ASN A 168 8.72 11.12 16.55
C ASN A 168 8.25 12.51 16.99
N ARG A 169 7.30 13.12 16.26
CA ARG A 169 6.79 14.47 16.58
C ARG A 169 5.54 14.48 17.46
N LEU A 170 4.91 13.32 17.68
CA LEU A 170 3.69 13.15 18.50
C LEU A 170 2.57 14.15 18.13
N ASN A 171 2.42 14.46 16.85
CA ASN A 171 1.49 15.46 16.34
C ASN A 171 0.29 14.78 15.64
N GLU A 172 -0.57 14.15 16.45
CA GLU A 172 -1.79 13.48 15.95
C GLU A 172 -2.77 14.47 15.31
N ASN A 173 -2.82 15.73 15.78
CA ASN A 173 -3.69 16.76 15.22
C ASN A 173 -3.38 17.06 13.74
N ALA A 174 -2.08 17.09 13.38
CA ALA A 174 -1.68 17.22 11.98
C ALA A 174 -2.11 16.01 11.15
N LEU A 175 -2.07 14.79 11.72
CA LEU A 175 -2.56 13.58 11.06
C LEU A 175 -4.07 13.58 10.87
N PHE A 176 -4.85 13.99 11.86
CA PHE A 176 -6.31 14.17 11.71
C PHE A 176 -6.63 15.18 10.60
N THR A 177 -5.95 16.33 10.61
CA THR A 177 -6.10 17.36 9.57
C THR A 177 -5.80 16.80 8.17
N LEU A 178 -4.69 16.07 8.01
CA LEU A 178 -4.30 15.43 6.76
C LEU A 178 -5.32 14.37 6.34
N ALA A 179 -5.69 13.46 7.23
CA ALA A 179 -6.66 12.39 6.99
C ALA A 179 -7.97 12.95 6.44
N TYR A 180 -8.56 13.93 7.13
CA TYR A 180 -9.85 14.48 6.77
C TYR A 180 -9.79 15.31 5.49
N SER A 181 -8.71 16.07 5.29
CA SER A 181 -8.52 16.87 4.08
C SER A 181 -8.33 16.01 2.83
N LEU A 182 -7.59 14.90 2.95
CA LEU A 182 -7.28 14.01 1.83
C LEU A 182 -8.47 13.12 1.45
N CYS A 183 -9.42 12.86 2.34
CA CYS A 183 -10.66 12.17 2.02
C CYS A 183 -11.77 13.17 1.71
N GLY A 184 -11.71 13.74 0.51
CA GLY A 184 -12.74 14.64 -0.03
C GLY A 184 -13.99 13.90 -0.49
N ASN A 185 -14.94 14.64 -1.06
CA ASN A 185 -16.11 14.03 -1.71
C ASN A 185 -15.68 13.36 -3.03
N ILE A 186 -16.20 12.14 -3.25
CA ILE A 186 -15.91 11.21 -4.36
C ILE A 186 -16.30 11.72 -5.77
N SER A 187 -16.66 12.99 -5.95
CA SER A 187 -17.23 13.45 -7.22
C SER A 187 -16.26 13.45 -8.41
N SER A 188 -14.96 13.16 -8.20
CA SER A 188 -13.95 13.27 -9.24
C SER A 188 -13.19 11.98 -9.55
N LYS A 189 -12.92 11.81 -10.85
CA LYS A 189 -12.46 10.58 -11.52
C LYS A 189 -10.94 10.54 -11.73
N SER A 190 -10.13 11.34 -11.03
CA SER A 190 -8.69 11.40 -11.30
C SER A 190 -7.91 10.36 -10.49
N ILE A 191 -6.85 9.80 -11.08
CA ILE A 191 -5.92 8.91 -10.36
C ILE A 191 -5.26 9.61 -9.16
N SER A 192 -5.16 10.95 -9.19
CA SER A 192 -4.61 11.75 -8.11
C SER A 192 -5.51 11.72 -6.87
N GLU A 193 -6.81 11.93 -7.04
CA GLU A 193 -7.76 11.93 -5.91
C GLU A 193 -7.95 10.54 -5.34
N GLU A 194 -7.98 9.51 -6.19
CA GLU A 194 -7.97 8.12 -5.74
C GLU A 194 -6.76 7.84 -4.83
N ARG A 195 -5.57 8.37 -5.19
CA ARG A 195 -4.36 8.23 -4.37
C ARG A 195 -4.41 9.05 -3.08
N GLN A 196 -5.03 10.24 -3.09
CA GLN A 196 -5.28 11.01 -1.86
C GLN A 196 -6.15 10.22 -0.89
N HIS A 197 -7.20 9.56 -1.39
CA HIS A 197 -8.09 8.75 -0.56
C HIS A 197 -7.38 7.49 -0.02
N LEU A 198 -6.51 6.86 -0.83
CA LEU A 198 -5.62 5.80 -0.35
C LEU A 198 -4.70 6.31 0.77
N TRP A 199 -4.02 7.44 0.59
CA TRP A 199 -3.14 8.02 1.60
C TRP A 199 -3.88 8.45 2.87
N SER A 200 -5.11 8.95 2.74
CA SER A 200 -6.01 9.20 3.86
C SER A 200 -6.27 7.91 4.66
N SER A 201 -6.48 6.79 3.99
CA SER A 201 -6.65 5.49 4.67
C SER A 201 -5.38 4.97 5.35
N ASN A 202 -4.21 5.29 4.81
CA ASN A 202 -2.94 4.99 5.47
C ASN A 202 -2.81 5.75 6.79
N ILE A 203 -3.19 7.02 6.82
CA ILE A 203 -3.25 7.79 8.06
C ILE A 203 -4.29 7.21 9.02
N ALA A 204 -5.49 6.86 8.52
CA ALA A 204 -6.53 6.27 9.36
C ALA A 204 -6.06 4.98 10.06
N ARG A 205 -5.25 4.17 9.37
CA ARG A 205 -4.63 2.98 9.96
C ARG A 205 -3.57 3.29 11.01
N LEU A 206 -2.80 4.36 10.84
CA LEU A 206 -1.82 4.81 11.81
C LEU A 206 -2.51 5.30 13.10
N LEU A 207 -3.60 6.07 12.96
CA LEU A 207 -4.38 6.58 14.10
C LEU A 207 -5.20 5.49 14.79
N GLY A 208 -5.80 4.58 14.02
CA GLY A 208 -6.69 3.53 14.50
C GLY A 208 -8.15 3.97 14.63
N VAL A 209 -9.07 3.03 14.38
CA VAL A 209 -10.52 3.30 14.29
C VAL A 209 -11.11 3.90 15.57
N TYR A 210 -10.68 3.43 16.74
CA TYR A 210 -11.20 3.91 18.02
C TYR A 210 -10.89 5.39 18.25
N LYS A 211 -9.62 5.80 18.08
CA LYS A 211 -9.21 7.20 18.20
C LYS A 211 -9.95 8.09 17.22
N ILE A 212 -10.17 7.61 15.99
CA ILE A 212 -10.91 8.35 14.98
C ILE A 212 -12.36 8.52 15.42
N LYS A 213 -13.05 7.46 15.87
CA LYS A 213 -14.44 7.55 16.32
C LYS A 213 -14.64 8.50 17.50
N ASP A 214 -13.65 8.58 18.39
CA ASP A 214 -13.67 9.47 19.56
C ASP A 214 -13.38 10.94 19.21
N ASP A 215 -12.83 11.23 18.02
CA ASP A 215 -12.60 12.60 17.57
C ASP A 215 -13.91 13.28 17.15
N THR A 216 -14.28 14.29 17.92
CA THR A 216 -15.51 15.07 17.76
C THR A 216 -15.24 16.54 17.42
N ILE A 217 -13.97 16.90 17.19
CA ILE A 217 -13.54 18.29 16.96
C ILE A 217 -13.98 18.76 15.56
N ASP A 218 -13.79 17.93 14.54
CA ASP A 218 -14.17 18.27 13.16
C ASP A 218 -15.60 17.76 12.84
N PRO A 219 -16.54 18.63 12.40
CA PRO A 219 -17.89 18.22 12.00
C PRO A 219 -17.96 17.16 10.88
N ASN A 220 -16.89 17.04 10.09
CA ASN A 220 -16.71 16.08 9.00
C ASN A 220 -15.73 14.93 9.35
N GLY A 221 -15.18 14.96 10.56
CA GLY A 221 -14.29 13.94 11.13
C GLY A 221 -15.05 12.76 11.72
N GLY A 222 -14.40 12.03 12.64
CA GLY A 222 -15.08 10.98 13.40
C GLY A 222 -15.63 9.83 12.55
N THR A 223 -16.80 9.35 12.95
CA THR A 223 -17.56 8.32 12.22
C THR A 223 -17.91 8.75 10.79
N LYS A 224 -18.25 10.02 10.56
CA LYS A 224 -18.60 10.51 9.21
C LYS A 224 -17.42 10.43 8.25
N TYR A 225 -16.22 10.71 8.74
CA TYR A 225 -15.00 10.51 7.97
C TYR A 225 -14.78 9.03 7.65
N LEU A 226 -14.93 8.14 8.65
CA LEU A 226 -14.75 6.70 8.44
C LEU A 226 -15.72 6.14 7.41
N ASP A 227 -16.99 6.55 7.44
CA ASP A 227 -17.99 6.09 6.47
C ASP A 227 -17.66 6.56 5.05
N ARG A 228 -17.27 7.83 4.90
CA ARG A 228 -16.81 8.39 3.62
C ARG A 228 -15.57 7.68 3.10
N LEU A 229 -14.59 7.44 3.98
CA LEU A 229 -13.34 6.77 3.65
C LEU A 229 -13.59 5.33 3.18
N ARG A 230 -14.41 4.56 3.90
CA ARG A 230 -14.70 3.17 3.54
C ARG A 230 -15.45 3.06 2.22
N HIS A 231 -16.45 3.93 2.02
CA HIS A 231 -17.14 4.00 0.74
C HIS A 231 -16.16 4.31 -0.40
N SER A 232 -15.23 5.25 -0.18
CA SER A 232 -14.18 5.52 -1.16
C SER A 232 -13.29 4.31 -1.40
N LEU A 233 -12.80 3.64 -0.36
CA LEU A 233 -11.88 2.52 -0.51
C LEU A 233 -12.51 1.37 -1.31
N GLY A 234 -13.81 1.11 -1.12
CA GLY A 234 -14.55 0.13 -1.93
C GLY A 234 -14.54 0.48 -3.42
N GLN A 235 -14.66 1.76 -3.76
CA GLN A 235 -14.57 2.23 -5.15
C GLN A 235 -13.15 2.14 -5.72
N LEU A 236 -12.11 2.38 -4.90
CA LEU A 236 -10.72 2.29 -5.35
C LEU A 236 -10.34 0.89 -5.86
N LEU A 237 -11.02 -0.16 -5.40
CA LEU A 237 -10.77 -1.55 -5.84
C LEU A 237 -11.01 -1.75 -7.34
N SER A 238 -11.96 -1.01 -7.93
CA SER A 238 -12.20 -0.95 -9.39
C SER A 238 -11.69 0.35 -10.02
N GLY A 239 -10.95 1.15 -9.26
CA GLY A 239 -10.44 2.45 -9.67
C GLY A 239 -9.33 2.39 -10.70
N LYS A 240 -8.79 3.57 -10.99
CA LYS A 240 -7.68 3.81 -11.93
C LYS A 240 -6.30 3.60 -11.31
N LEU A 241 -6.20 3.42 -9.99
CA LEU A 241 -4.93 3.16 -9.33
C LEU A 241 -4.25 1.88 -9.87
N PRO A 242 -2.92 1.82 -9.89
CA PRO A 242 -2.16 0.61 -10.13
C PRO A 242 -2.58 -0.54 -9.20
N PHE A 243 -2.35 -1.78 -9.63
CA PHE A 243 -2.76 -2.98 -8.89
C PHE A 243 -2.26 -3.00 -7.44
N GLU A 244 -1.01 -2.59 -7.20
CA GLU A 244 -0.42 -2.56 -5.86
C GLU A 244 -1.17 -1.60 -4.91
N GLU A 245 -1.48 -0.40 -5.40
CA GLU A 245 -2.22 0.63 -4.67
C GLU A 245 -3.68 0.22 -4.44
N ARG A 246 -4.34 -0.44 -5.40
CA ARG A 246 -5.69 -1.01 -5.21
C ARG A 246 -5.68 -2.12 -4.16
N THR A 247 -4.65 -2.97 -4.18
CA THR A 247 -4.48 -4.03 -3.17
C THR A 247 -4.24 -3.44 -1.78
N GLU A 248 -3.49 -2.34 -1.70
CA GLU A 248 -3.35 -1.59 -0.45
C GLU A 248 -4.68 -1.01 0.04
N ALA A 249 -5.47 -0.39 -0.85
CA ALA A 249 -6.81 0.09 -0.53
C ALA A 249 -7.70 -1.03 0.03
N GLY A 250 -7.68 -2.22 -0.57
CA GLY A 250 -8.42 -3.39 -0.09
C GLY A 250 -7.98 -3.86 1.29
N ARG A 251 -6.66 -3.96 1.53
CA ARG A 251 -6.13 -4.27 2.87
C ARG A 251 -6.51 -3.22 3.90
N ASN A 252 -6.62 -1.96 3.51
CA ASN A 252 -7.01 -0.88 4.40
C ASN A 252 -8.50 -0.93 4.71
N LEU A 253 -9.34 -1.20 3.71
CA LEU A 253 -10.77 -1.41 3.89
C LEU A 253 -11.05 -2.55 4.87
N ALA A 254 -10.38 -3.71 4.71
CA ALA A 254 -10.54 -4.86 5.60
C ALA A 254 -10.21 -4.54 7.07
N LYS A 255 -9.25 -3.64 7.33
CA LYS A 255 -8.84 -3.28 8.69
C LYS A 255 -9.63 -2.12 9.30
N LEU A 256 -10.17 -1.24 8.46
CA LEU A 256 -10.90 -0.05 8.89
C LEU A 256 -12.41 -0.28 8.95
N GLY A 257 -12.95 -1.28 8.27
CA GLY A 257 -14.34 -1.70 8.38
C GLY A 257 -14.62 -2.55 9.62
N ASN A 258 -15.85 -2.49 10.13
CA ASN A 258 -16.40 -3.56 10.96
C ASN A 258 -17.48 -4.31 10.17
N GLU A 259 -17.76 -5.57 10.57
CA GLU A 259 -18.70 -6.50 9.93
C GLU A 259 -20.04 -5.83 9.56
N ARG A 260 -20.65 -5.11 10.52
CA ARG A 260 -21.92 -4.40 10.32
C ARG A 260 -21.84 -3.23 9.34
N GLU A 261 -20.76 -2.46 9.35
CA GLU A 261 -20.59 -1.30 8.48
C GLU A 261 -20.20 -1.72 7.05
N LEU A 262 -19.45 -2.80 6.86
CA LEU A 262 -19.14 -3.36 5.53
C LEU A 262 -20.38 -3.97 4.86
N ASP A 263 -21.23 -4.65 5.65
CA ASP A 263 -22.54 -5.14 5.19
C ASP A 263 -23.52 -3.98 4.91
N ALA A 264 -23.54 -2.94 5.76
CA ALA A 264 -24.42 -1.79 5.62
C ALA A 264 -23.99 -0.81 4.51
N LEU A 265 -22.71 -0.78 4.14
CA LEU A 265 -22.17 0.08 3.10
C LEU A 265 -22.73 -0.22 1.71
N LYS A 266 -23.49 -1.33 1.54
CA LYS A 266 -23.89 -1.85 0.21
C LYS A 266 -22.72 -1.67 -0.75
N ILE A 267 -21.52 -2.15 -0.36
CA ILE A 267 -20.38 -2.14 -1.27
C ILE A 267 -20.87 -2.99 -2.43
N ASN A 268 -21.32 -2.33 -3.49
CA ASN A 268 -21.70 -3.01 -4.71
C ASN A 268 -20.45 -3.78 -5.09
N PRO A 269 -20.57 -5.11 -5.31
CA PRO A 269 -19.46 -5.92 -5.74
C PRO A 269 -18.69 -5.15 -6.81
N VAL A 270 -17.41 -4.95 -6.54
CA VAL A 270 -16.47 -4.20 -7.39
C VAL A 270 -16.55 -4.72 -8.82
N PHE A 271 -16.87 -6.01 -8.95
CA PHE A 271 -17.31 -6.65 -10.17
C PHE A 271 -18.32 -7.75 -9.83
N SER A 272 -19.31 -7.94 -10.70
CA SER A 272 -20.36 -8.95 -10.53
C SER A 272 -19.98 -10.22 -11.25
N LEU A 273 -19.93 -11.33 -10.50
CA LEU A 273 -19.63 -12.66 -11.02
C LEU A 273 -20.90 -13.48 -11.22
N ARG A 274 -20.92 -14.33 -12.24
CA ARG A 274 -22.07 -15.20 -12.50
C ARG A 274 -22.27 -16.24 -11.38
N LYS A 275 -23.46 -16.21 -10.79
CA LYS A 275 -23.94 -17.17 -9.77
C LYS A 275 -24.45 -18.50 -10.34
N ALA A 276 -25.10 -18.47 -11.50
CA ALA A 276 -25.78 -19.64 -12.09
C ALA A 276 -24.83 -20.44 -12.98
N ALA A 277 -24.68 -21.74 -12.72
CA ALA A 277 -23.83 -22.65 -13.50
C ALA A 277 -24.27 -22.74 -14.97
N THR A 278 -23.33 -23.01 -15.88
CA THR A 278 -23.59 -23.12 -17.32
C THR A 278 -22.62 -24.09 -18.00
N GLU A 279 -22.87 -24.37 -19.27
CA GLU A 279 -21.92 -25.07 -20.14
C GLU A 279 -21.05 -24.01 -20.84
N LEU A 280 -19.74 -24.16 -20.71
CA LEU A 280 -18.74 -23.24 -21.26
C LEU A 280 -17.83 -24.01 -22.20
N SER A 281 -17.77 -23.58 -23.45
CA SER A 281 -16.70 -23.98 -24.38
C SER A 281 -15.36 -23.37 -24.00
N ASP A 282 -14.27 -23.98 -24.45
CA ASP A 282 -12.91 -23.43 -24.28
C ASP A 282 -12.76 -21.98 -24.79
N ALA A 283 -13.47 -21.62 -25.87
CA ALA A 283 -13.49 -20.25 -26.38
C ALA A 283 -14.16 -19.26 -25.42
N GLN A 284 -15.29 -19.65 -24.81
CA GLN A 284 -16.00 -18.83 -23.81
C GLN A 284 -15.19 -18.70 -22.52
N LYS A 285 -14.51 -19.77 -22.09
CA LYS A 285 -13.55 -19.72 -20.97
C LYS A 285 -12.45 -18.69 -21.23
N LYS A 286 -11.77 -18.75 -22.39
CA LYS A 286 -10.72 -17.77 -22.76
C LYS A 286 -11.24 -16.34 -22.80
N ALA A 287 -12.45 -16.12 -23.31
CA ALA A 287 -13.09 -14.81 -23.31
C ALA A 287 -13.37 -14.31 -21.88
N MET A 288 -13.82 -15.19 -20.99
CA MET A 288 -14.06 -14.88 -19.58
C MET A 288 -12.77 -14.45 -18.86
N LEU A 289 -11.68 -15.21 -19.02
CA LEU A 289 -10.38 -14.89 -18.40
C LEU A 289 -9.90 -13.48 -18.79
N ARG A 290 -10.02 -13.13 -20.07
CA ARG A 290 -9.65 -11.79 -20.58
C ARG A 290 -10.59 -10.70 -20.10
N LYS A 291 -11.90 -10.97 -20.07
CA LYS A 291 -12.92 -10.01 -19.64
C LYS A 291 -12.68 -9.53 -18.21
N PHE A 292 -12.31 -10.45 -17.31
CA PHE A 292 -12.09 -10.15 -15.90
C PHE A 292 -10.62 -9.99 -15.52
N ASP A 293 -9.71 -10.05 -16.50
CA ASP A 293 -8.26 -9.97 -16.30
C ASP A 293 -7.72 -11.03 -15.31
N PHE A 294 -8.36 -12.21 -15.26
CA PHE A 294 -7.96 -13.30 -14.37
C PHE A 294 -6.63 -13.90 -14.83
N ALA A 295 -5.71 -14.09 -13.88
CA ALA A 295 -4.44 -14.75 -14.16
C ALA A 295 -4.67 -16.22 -14.55
N ASP A 296 -4.07 -16.65 -15.66
CA ASP A 296 -4.02 -18.06 -16.06
C ASP A 296 -2.71 -18.34 -16.79
N THR A 297 -2.00 -19.39 -16.37
CA THR A 297 -0.63 -19.71 -16.83
C THR A 297 -0.55 -20.01 -18.33
N TYR A 298 -1.66 -20.43 -18.94
CA TYR A 298 -1.69 -20.78 -20.36
C TYR A 298 -2.45 -19.74 -21.18
N ASP A 299 -3.65 -19.38 -20.74
CA ASP A 299 -4.62 -18.66 -21.58
C ASP A 299 -4.68 -17.15 -21.31
N ASN A 300 -4.15 -16.68 -20.17
CA ASN A 300 -4.05 -15.26 -19.84
C ASN A 300 -2.84 -14.94 -18.94
N LYS A 301 -1.63 -15.12 -19.49
CA LYS A 301 -0.35 -14.99 -18.77
C LYS A 301 -0.11 -13.61 -18.15
N GLU A 302 -0.61 -12.57 -18.81
CA GLU A 302 -0.48 -11.17 -18.36
C GLU A 302 -1.66 -10.74 -17.47
N GLY A 303 -2.59 -11.66 -17.17
CA GLY A 303 -3.73 -11.40 -16.31
C GLY A 303 -3.29 -10.95 -14.92
N LYS A 304 -3.85 -9.85 -14.42
CA LYS A 304 -3.44 -9.26 -13.13
C LYS A 304 -4.13 -9.92 -11.93
N GLY A 305 -5.21 -10.65 -12.16
CA GLY A 305 -6.05 -11.22 -11.12
C GLY A 305 -6.93 -10.18 -10.42
N CYS A 306 -7.62 -10.65 -9.39
CA CYS A 306 -8.56 -9.84 -8.63
C CYS A 306 -7.91 -9.21 -7.42
N VAL A 307 -8.35 -7.98 -7.08
CA VAL A 307 -8.06 -7.39 -5.78
C VAL A 307 -9.21 -7.74 -4.85
N HIS A 308 -8.93 -8.61 -3.88
CA HIS A 308 -9.91 -9.05 -2.89
C HIS A 308 -9.83 -8.27 -1.59
N VAL A 309 -10.92 -8.32 -0.84
CA VAL A 309 -11.00 -7.81 0.54
C VAL A 309 -11.54 -8.94 1.41
N TYR A 310 -10.62 -9.83 1.80
CA TYR A 310 -10.95 -11.01 2.59
C TYR A 310 -11.11 -10.68 4.08
N HIS A 311 -12.18 -11.20 4.67
CA HIS A 311 -12.46 -11.15 6.08
C HIS A 311 -12.83 -12.54 6.60
N PRO A 312 -11.95 -13.20 7.37
CA PRO A 312 -12.27 -14.46 8.03
C PRO A 312 -13.30 -14.26 9.14
N GLU A 313 -14.29 -15.15 9.20
CA GLU A 313 -15.30 -15.16 10.25
C GLU A 313 -15.55 -16.58 10.80
N LYS A 314 -16.39 -16.65 11.85
CA LYS A 314 -16.83 -17.90 12.49
C LYS A 314 -15.63 -18.77 12.88
N ASP A 315 -14.69 -18.16 13.59
CA ASP A 315 -13.42 -18.77 13.99
C ASP A 315 -12.58 -19.25 12.80
N GLY A 316 -12.60 -18.50 11.70
CA GLY A 316 -11.85 -18.81 10.47
C GLY A 316 -12.45 -19.93 9.64
N LYS A 317 -13.72 -20.30 9.85
CA LYS A 317 -14.41 -21.33 9.04
C LYS A 317 -14.89 -20.81 7.68
N VAL A 318 -15.16 -19.51 7.59
CA VAL A 318 -15.62 -18.84 6.37
C VAL A 318 -14.77 -17.61 6.09
N VAL A 319 -14.71 -17.22 4.82
CA VAL A 319 -14.06 -16.01 4.34
C VAL A 319 -15.07 -15.20 3.55
N ILE A 320 -15.41 -14.01 4.02
CA ILE A 320 -16.19 -13.04 3.25
C ILE A 320 -15.23 -12.29 2.35
N ASP A 321 -15.54 -12.20 1.06
CA ASP A 321 -14.84 -11.36 0.12
C ASP A 321 -15.72 -10.17 -0.27
N TYR A 322 -15.46 -9.01 0.32
CA TYR A 322 -16.22 -7.80 0.05
C TYR A 322 -16.00 -7.24 -1.36
N ALA A 323 -14.97 -7.67 -2.08
CA ALA A 323 -14.77 -7.25 -3.46
C ALA A 323 -15.79 -7.89 -4.41
N THR A 324 -16.13 -9.16 -4.19
CA THR A 324 -17.07 -9.93 -5.01
C THR A 324 -18.46 -10.06 -4.40
N GLY A 325 -18.59 -9.78 -3.10
CA GLY A 325 -19.80 -10.07 -2.32
C GLY A 325 -20.01 -11.56 -2.06
N LEU A 326 -19.00 -12.40 -2.31
CA LEU A 326 -19.07 -13.85 -2.09
C LEU A 326 -18.59 -14.21 -0.69
N MET A 327 -19.18 -15.25 -0.13
CA MET A 327 -18.71 -15.89 1.09
C MET A 327 -18.24 -17.30 0.75
N TRP A 328 -17.01 -17.60 1.14
CA TRP A 328 -16.32 -18.85 0.83
C TRP A 328 -16.15 -19.69 2.07
N GLN A 329 -16.16 -21.00 1.90
CA GLN A 329 -15.58 -21.89 2.88
C GLN A 329 -14.06 -21.65 2.93
N GLN A 330 -13.53 -21.33 4.12
CA GLN A 330 -12.11 -21.03 4.30
C GLN A 330 -11.24 -22.26 4.00
N SER A 331 -11.72 -23.42 4.41
CA SER A 331 -11.22 -24.72 4.00
C SER A 331 -12.16 -25.32 2.96
N GLY A 332 -12.06 -26.61 2.71
CA GLY A 332 -12.93 -27.28 1.75
C GLY A 332 -13.25 -28.70 2.18
N SER A 333 -13.56 -29.54 1.21
CA SER A 333 -13.71 -30.97 1.47
C SER A 333 -12.41 -31.53 2.10
N PRO A 334 -12.54 -32.42 3.10
CA PRO A 334 -11.37 -33.03 3.74
C PRO A 334 -10.65 -34.00 2.80
N GLU A 335 -11.34 -34.53 1.80
CA GLU A 335 -10.81 -35.45 0.81
C GLU A 335 -11.17 -34.96 -0.60
N SER A 336 -10.34 -35.32 -1.58
CA SER A 336 -10.68 -35.14 -2.99
C SER A 336 -11.56 -36.29 -3.46
N GLY A 337 -12.31 -36.06 -4.52
CA GLY A 337 -13.15 -37.09 -5.11
C GLY A 337 -13.68 -36.72 -6.49
N ASN A 338 -14.39 -37.66 -7.09
CA ASN A 338 -15.12 -37.42 -8.32
C ASN A 338 -16.24 -36.39 -8.12
N TYR A 339 -16.87 -36.01 -9.22
CA TYR A 339 -17.88 -34.95 -9.19
C TYR A 339 -19.10 -35.32 -8.34
N GLU A 340 -19.48 -36.59 -8.31
CA GLU A 340 -20.57 -37.09 -7.47
C GLU A 340 -20.27 -36.89 -5.98
N LYS A 341 -19.04 -37.25 -5.53
CA LYS A 341 -18.58 -36.97 -4.17
C LYS A 341 -18.56 -35.48 -3.85
N ALA A 342 -18.19 -34.64 -4.82
CA ALA A 342 -18.24 -33.18 -4.65
C ALA A 342 -19.68 -32.68 -4.42
N GLN A 343 -20.65 -33.19 -5.18
CA GLN A 343 -22.07 -32.87 -4.98
C GLN A 343 -22.61 -33.39 -3.64
N ALA A 344 -22.22 -34.61 -3.24
CA ALA A 344 -22.59 -35.18 -1.95
C ALA A 344 -22.04 -34.33 -0.79
N TYR A 345 -20.82 -33.83 -0.91
CA TYR A 345 -20.21 -32.93 0.07
C TYR A 345 -21.04 -31.65 0.25
N ILE A 346 -21.45 -30.98 -0.85
CA ILE A 346 -22.29 -29.78 -0.78
C ILE A 346 -23.63 -30.09 -0.09
N LYS A 347 -24.28 -31.21 -0.43
CA LYS A 347 -25.54 -31.63 0.21
C LYS A 347 -25.36 -31.82 1.72
N GLN A 348 -24.28 -32.47 2.13
CA GLN A 348 -23.96 -32.68 3.55
C GLN A 348 -23.66 -31.35 4.26
N LEU A 349 -22.90 -30.46 3.62
CA LEU A 349 -22.55 -29.14 4.15
C LEU A 349 -23.80 -28.32 4.47
N ASN A 350 -24.79 -28.35 3.56
CA ASN A 350 -26.07 -27.68 3.73
C ASN A 350 -26.97 -28.33 4.77
N ALA A 351 -27.03 -29.67 4.80
CA ALA A 351 -27.79 -30.40 5.82
C ALA A 351 -27.28 -30.11 7.24
N ASN A 352 -25.96 -29.97 7.39
CA ASN A 352 -25.30 -29.65 8.65
C ASN A 352 -25.37 -28.16 9.03
N LYS A 353 -25.96 -27.30 8.18
CA LYS A 353 -26.00 -25.86 8.35
C LYS A 353 -24.61 -25.27 8.66
N PHE A 354 -23.60 -25.65 7.86
CA PHE A 354 -22.22 -25.23 8.11
C PHE A 354 -22.11 -23.70 8.26
N ALA A 355 -21.45 -23.28 9.34
CA ALA A 355 -21.32 -21.88 9.75
C ALA A 355 -22.65 -21.11 9.94
N GLY A 356 -23.76 -21.84 10.12
CA GLY A 356 -25.12 -21.29 10.24
C GLY A 356 -25.89 -21.20 8.92
N TYR A 357 -25.31 -21.65 7.80
CA TYR A 357 -25.87 -21.48 6.46
C TYR A 357 -26.15 -22.82 5.75
N ASN A 358 -27.15 -22.83 4.86
CA ASN A 358 -27.65 -24.03 4.17
C ASN A 358 -27.82 -23.86 2.65
N ASP A 359 -27.23 -22.82 2.09
CA ASP A 359 -27.28 -22.40 0.69
C ASP A 359 -25.89 -22.45 0.01
N TRP A 360 -24.97 -23.26 0.54
CA TRP A 360 -23.67 -23.52 -0.04
C TRP A 360 -23.78 -24.26 -1.37
N ARG A 361 -22.89 -23.95 -2.31
CA ARG A 361 -22.82 -24.58 -3.63
C ARG A 361 -21.38 -24.71 -4.12
N LEU A 362 -21.20 -25.48 -5.20
CA LEU A 362 -19.98 -25.39 -5.99
C LEU A 362 -19.88 -23.99 -6.64
N PRO A 363 -18.68 -23.41 -6.74
CA PRO A 363 -18.47 -22.14 -7.41
C PRO A 363 -18.62 -22.31 -8.92
N THR A 364 -19.06 -21.27 -9.62
CA THR A 364 -18.88 -21.24 -11.09
C THR A 364 -17.39 -21.14 -11.40
N LEU A 365 -16.99 -21.44 -12.63
CA LEU A 365 -15.59 -21.30 -13.06
C LEU A 365 -15.10 -19.86 -12.93
N GLU A 366 -15.98 -18.91 -13.22
CA GLU A 366 -15.74 -17.47 -13.08
C GLU A 366 -15.47 -17.09 -11.61
N GLU A 367 -16.26 -17.62 -10.67
CA GLU A 367 -16.03 -17.40 -9.23
C GLU A 367 -14.76 -18.09 -8.74
N ALA A 368 -14.51 -19.33 -9.14
CA ALA A 368 -13.33 -20.08 -8.74
C ALA A 368 -12.03 -19.45 -9.28
N MET A 369 -12.04 -18.95 -10.52
CA MET A 369 -10.89 -18.24 -11.12
C MET A 369 -10.67 -16.87 -10.50
N SER A 370 -11.71 -16.24 -9.92
CA SER A 370 -11.50 -14.98 -9.20
C SER A 370 -10.49 -15.14 -8.06
N LEU A 371 -10.46 -16.30 -7.37
CA LEU A 371 -9.51 -16.61 -6.30
C LEU A 371 -8.05 -16.81 -6.77
N MET A 372 -7.81 -16.87 -8.07
CA MET A 372 -6.48 -17.13 -8.63
C MET A 372 -5.56 -15.92 -8.43
N GLU A 373 -4.44 -16.15 -7.76
CA GLU A 373 -3.42 -15.14 -7.55
C GLU A 373 -2.39 -15.13 -8.66
N ARG A 374 -1.82 -13.97 -8.96
CA ARG A 374 -0.75 -13.83 -9.97
C ARG A 374 0.54 -14.51 -9.52
N GLU A 375 0.79 -14.48 -8.22
CA GLU A 375 2.00 -15.02 -7.60
C GLU A 375 1.62 -16.11 -6.61
N ARG A 376 2.58 -17.02 -6.34
CA ARG A 376 2.41 -18.02 -5.30
C ARG A 376 2.46 -17.33 -3.94
N LYS A 377 1.31 -17.19 -3.28
CA LYS A 377 1.19 -16.50 -1.99
C LYS A 377 1.04 -17.45 -0.80
N ASN A 378 0.40 -18.60 -1.01
CA ASN A 378 0.15 -19.59 0.05
C ASN A 378 1.03 -20.84 -0.16
N GLY A 379 2.27 -20.76 0.32
CA GLY A 379 3.30 -21.75 0.02
C GLY A 379 3.59 -21.79 -1.47
N ASN A 380 3.40 -22.94 -2.11
CA ASN A 380 3.56 -23.09 -3.56
C ASN A 380 2.25 -22.86 -4.32
N LEU A 381 1.20 -22.29 -3.74
CA LEU A 381 -0.09 -22.14 -4.42
C LEU A 381 -0.38 -20.69 -4.82
N TYR A 382 -1.00 -20.52 -5.99
CA TYR A 382 -1.55 -19.29 -6.54
C TYR A 382 -2.93 -18.98 -5.91
N ILE A 383 -2.98 -18.89 -4.58
CA ILE A 383 -4.17 -18.51 -3.82
C ILE A 383 -3.76 -17.75 -2.57
N ASP A 384 -4.64 -16.89 -2.05
CA ASP A 384 -4.37 -16.11 -0.84
C ASP A 384 -4.18 -17.01 0.41
N PRO A 385 -3.24 -16.68 1.32
CA PRO A 385 -2.99 -17.41 2.58
C PRO A 385 -4.18 -17.47 3.54
N VAL A 386 -5.21 -16.65 3.33
CA VAL A 386 -6.44 -16.72 4.11
C VAL A 386 -7.13 -18.08 3.96
N PHE A 387 -6.92 -18.79 2.84
CA PHE A 387 -7.51 -20.10 2.56
C PHE A 387 -6.59 -21.25 2.98
N ASP A 388 -7.18 -22.39 3.35
CA ASP A 388 -6.43 -23.64 3.55
C ASP A 388 -5.77 -24.09 2.24
N ALA A 389 -4.47 -24.40 2.30
CA ALA A 389 -3.66 -24.85 1.18
C ALA A 389 -3.98 -26.27 0.70
N LYS A 390 -4.75 -27.06 1.48
CA LYS A 390 -5.06 -28.46 1.12
C LYS A 390 -5.85 -28.57 -0.19
N GLN A 391 -6.76 -27.65 -0.46
CA GLN A 391 -7.60 -27.66 -1.67
C GLN A 391 -6.88 -27.00 -2.85
N ASN A 392 -5.80 -27.65 -3.31
CA ASN A 392 -4.97 -27.19 -4.41
C ASN A 392 -5.65 -27.30 -5.79
N TRP A 393 -6.59 -28.22 -5.96
CA TRP A 393 -7.47 -28.38 -7.11
C TRP A 393 -8.92 -28.43 -6.67
N ILE A 394 -9.78 -27.60 -7.26
CA ILE A 394 -11.21 -27.56 -6.91
C ILE A 394 -12.11 -27.77 -8.11
N TRP A 395 -13.19 -28.53 -7.90
CA TRP A 395 -14.29 -28.62 -8.84
C TRP A 395 -15.06 -27.31 -8.94
N THR A 396 -15.58 -27.03 -10.13
CA THR A 396 -16.53 -25.95 -10.37
C THR A 396 -17.88 -26.51 -10.81
N ALA A 397 -18.93 -25.71 -10.72
CA ALA A 397 -20.28 -26.07 -11.15
C ALA A 397 -20.43 -26.08 -12.68
N ASP A 398 -19.55 -25.38 -13.41
CA ASP A 398 -19.65 -25.25 -14.85
C ASP A 398 -19.19 -26.52 -15.57
N ARG A 399 -19.87 -26.81 -16.67
CA ARG A 399 -19.63 -27.97 -17.53
C ARG A 399 -18.86 -27.56 -18.78
N ASP A 400 -18.02 -28.45 -19.30
CA ASP A 400 -17.53 -28.35 -20.68
C ASP A 400 -18.46 -29.11 -21.63
N SER A 401 -19.00 -30.23 -21.15
CA SER A 401 -19.92 -31.11 -21.86
C SER A 401 -20.75 -31.91 -20.86
N ALA A 402 -21.66 -32.78 -21.35
CA ALA A 402 -22.49 -33.62 -20.49
C ALA A 402 -21.69 -34.49 -19.51
N SER A 403 -20.47 -34.89 -19.88
CA SER A 403 -19.58 -35.74 -19.08
C SER A 403 -18.33 -35.02 -18.55
N GLY A 404 -18.14 -33.73 -18.86
CA GLY A 404 -16.96 -32.95 -18.48
C GLY A 404 -17.31 -31.75 -17.59
N ALA A 405 -16.55 -31.54 -16.52
CA ALA A 405 -16.67 -30.35 -15.67
C ALA A 405 -15.35 -29.59 -15.59
N TRP A 406 -15.44 -28.27 -15.44
CA TRP A 406 -14.28 -27.41 -15.26
C TRP A 406 -13.75 -27.51 -13.83
N PHE A 407 -12.43 -27.40 -13.68
CA PHE A 407 -11.73 -27.30 -12.40
C PHE A 407 -10.70 -26.17 -12.42
N VAL A 408 -10.34 -25.70 -11.23
CA VAL A 408 -9.27 -24.70 -11.04
C VAL A 408 -8.10 -25.34 -10.32
N ASN A 409 -6.89 -25.11 -10.84
CA ASN A 409 -5.65 -25.61 -10.30
C ASN A 409 -4.78 -24.49 -9.74
N PHE A 410 -4.81 -24.31 -8.41
CA PHE A 410 -3.99 -23.32 -7.72
C PHE A 410 -2.51 -23.72 -7.62
N ASN A 411 -2.16 -24.99 -7.81
CA ASN A 411 -0.75 -25.41 -7.82
C ASN A 411 -0.05 -25.05 -9.14
N GLY A 412 -0.79 -25.15 -10.25
CA GLY A 412 -0.34 -24.85 -11.60
C GLY A 412 -0.73 -23.46 -12.10
N GLY A 413 -1.66 -22.77 -11.43
CA GLY A 413 -2.12 -21.44 -11.80
C GLY A 413 -2.97 -21.40 -13.06
N TYR A 414 -3.87 -22.37 -13.27
CA TYR A 414 -4.70 -22.46 -14.48
C TYR A 414 -6.05 -23.13 -14.24
N CYS A 415 -6.96 -23.04 -15.21
CA CYS A 415 -8.20 -23.83 -15.27
C CYS A 415 -8.25 -24.77 -16.48
N TYR A 416 -8.92 -25.91 -16.31
CA TYR A 416 -9.09 -26.92 -17.37
C TYR A 416 -10.33 -27.79 -17.13
N ASP A 417 -10.73 -28.60 -18.09
CA ASP A 417 -11.84 -29.53 -17.97
C ASP A 417 -11.37 -30.96 -17.64
N ARG A 418 -12.25 -31.75 -17.01
CA ARG A 418 -12.00 -33.17 -16.78
C ARG A 418 -13.32 -33.94 -16.77
N LEU A 419 -13.25 -35.20 -17.21
CA LEU A 419 -14.37 -36.12 -17.07
C LEU A 419 -14.80 -36.27 -15.60
N VAL A 420 -16.09 -36.14 -15.35
CA VAL A 420 -16.69 -36.06 -14.01
C VAL A 420 -16.46 -37.31 -13.15
N ASP A 421 -16.35 -38.48 -13.79
CA ASP A 421 -16.15 -39.77 -13.13
C ASP A 421 -14.68 -40.14 -12.93
N VAL A 422 -13.77 -39.42 -13.61
CA VAL A 422 -12.31 -39.73 -13.61
C VAL A 422 -11.52 -38.73 -12.78
N GLY A 423 -11.94 -37.46 -12.75
CA GLY A 423 -11.25 -36.44 -11.95
C GLY A 423 -11.36 -36.73 -10.45
N SER A 424 -10.34 -36.34 -9.68
CA SER A 424 -10.38 -36.40 -8.22
C SER A 424 -9.88 -35.07 -7.65
N PHE A 425 -10.81 -34.15 -7.41
CA PHE A 425 -10.52 -32.80 -6.93
C PHE A 425 -11.30 -32.49 -5.66
N TYR A 426 -10.87 -31.46 -4.94
CA TYR A 426 -11.53 -31.02 -3.73
C TYR A 426 -12.73 -30.13 -4.04
N VAL A 427 -13.49 -29.79 -3.00
CA VAL A 427 -14.53 -28.77 -3.03
C VAL A 427 -14.11 -27.59 -2.17
N ARG A 428 -14.27 -26.37 -2.68
CA ARG A 428 -14.32 -25.15 -1.87
C ARG A 428 -15.68 -24.52 -2.11
N ALA A 429 -16.57 -24.61 -1.13
CA ALA A 429 -17.94 -24.16 -1.30
C ALA A 429 -18.03 -22.63 -1.29
N VAL A 430 -18.99 -22.09 -2.03
CA VAL A 430 -19.29 -20.65 -2.07
C VAL A 430 -20.78 -20.42 -1.82
N ARG A 431 -21.10 -19.24 -1.28
CA ARG A 431 -22.46 -18.70 -1.14
C ARG A 431 -22.44 -17.19 -1.35
N SER A 432 -23.61 -16.60 -1.60
CA SER A 432 -23.79 -15.19 -1.95
C SER A 432 -25.23 -14.75 -1.70
#